data_AF-A0A7C3U6G2-F1
#
_entry.id   AF-A0A7C3U6G2-F1
#
_cell.length_a   1.000
_cell.length_b   1.000
_cell.length_c   1.000
_cell.angle_alpha   90.00
_cell.angle_beta   90.00
_cell.angle_gamma   90.00
#
_symmetry.space_group_name_H-M   'P 1'
#
loop_
_entity.id
_entity.type
_entity.pdbx_description
1 polymer ?
#
loop_
_entity_poly.entity_id
_entity_poly.type
_entity_poly.pdbx_seq_one_letter_code
_entity_poly.pdbx_strand_id
1 'polypeptide(L)'
;MPLSAREAMYDGISISKLYDLEEKGRSLAYKREEEVSFEEDSNFLEELSLALYDINDVAFRSRHADVHKFSGEIRDTLNEADKDVYKCVMKSKKRSDCVIGEKVKNSLLKVDETSERIIGKKCTWLLGVKEPYNLSSFWNDITSCFHRLIEKVSEETKEIAGGEGRCGWTATADKSLINACKEWNKKIEEMRKKGLYTESDYKPLAGKIRGLRAEFVVGSSPGHRTHVDLEKGEVRYYDSDRSVNELMKDVLEETGLKCKLEDDGVECRGLTESNLSSAVERLAIATSADYRLANPDKFWPEQLLGKCRVDPKEVEKCLLRESGLIG
;
A
#
# COMPACT_ATOMS: atom_id res chain seq x y z
N MET A 1 -34.29 2.74 11.65
CA MET A 1 -33.34 1.70 11.20
C MET A 1 -32.19 2.42 10.50
N PRO A 2 -30.94 2.29 10.96
CA PRO A 2 -29.81 2.81 10.19
C PRO A 2 -29.78 2.08 8.84
N LEU A 3 -29.70 2.82 7.74
CA LEU A 3 -29.44 2.26 6.42
C LEU A 3 -28.13 1.47 6.53
N SER A 4 -28.19 0.13 6.41
CA SER A 4 -26.97 -0.66 6.32
C SER A 4 -26.20 -0.12 5.13
N ALA A 5 -24.96 0.29 5.35
CA ALA A 5 -24.11 0.83 4.30
C ALA A 5 -24.08 -0.20 3.17
N ARG A 6 -24.64 0.15 2.01
CA ARG A 6 -24.64 -0.75 0.86
C ARG A 6 -23.18 -0.98 0.48
N GLU A 7 -22.78 -2.24 0.47
CA GLU A 7 -21.48 -2.65 -0.04
C GLU A 7 -21.29 -2.10 -1.46
N ALA A 8 -20.09 -1.60 -1.75
CA ALA A 8 -19.77 -1.13 -3.08
C ALA A 8 -19.67 -2.33 -4.03
N MET A 9 -20.39 -2.23 -5.15
CA MET A 9 -20.50 -3.30 -6.12
C MET A 9 -20.13 -2.81 -7.51
N TYR A 10 -19.37 -3.62 -8.26
CA TYR A 10 -19.21 -3.50 -9.70
C TYR A 10 -20.08 -4.53 -10.40
N ASP A 11 -21.30 -4.13 -10.77
CA ASP A 11 -22.34 -4.98 -11.38
C ASP A 11 -22.47 -6.38 -10.75
N GLY A 12 -22.58 -6.42 -9.41
CA GLY A 12 -22.71 -7.68 -8.65
C GLY A 12 -21.39 -8.22 -8.07
N ILE A 13 -20.25 -7.65 -8.43
CA ILE A 13 -18.95 -7.99 -7.84
C ILE A 13 -18.69 -7.09 -6.64
N SER A 14 -18.51 -7.69 -5.46
CA SER A 14 -18.12 -6.95 -4.26
C SER A 14 -16.69 -6.44 -4.42
N ILE A 15 -16.52 -5.11 -4.39
CA ILE A 15 -15.18 -4.50 -4.39
C ILE A 15 -14.42 -4.90 -3.12
N SER A 16 -15.10 -5.20 -2.00
CA SER A 16 -14.47 -5.60 -0.71
C SER A 16 -13.69 -6.87 -0.90
N LYS A 17 -14.36 -7.86 -1.51
CA LYS A 17 -13.77 -9.16 -1.79
C LYS A 17 -12.59 -9.07 -2.74
N LEU A 18 -12.61 -8.13 -3.70
CA LEU A 18 -11.46 -7.91 -4.57
C LEU A 18 -10.24 -7.40 -3.79
N TYR A 19 -10.43 -6.47 -2.85
CA TYR A 19 -9.35 -6.01 -1.99
C TYR A 19 -8.90 -7.06 -0.97
N ASP A 20 -9.79 -7.91 -0.44
CA ASP A 20 -9.40 -9.04 0.41
C ASP A 20 -8.51 -10.03 -0.35
N LEU A 21 -8.84 -10.29 -1.62
CA LEU A 21 -8.04 -11.13 -2.51
C LEU A 21 -6.69 -10.50 -2.86
N GLU A 22 -6.67 -9.19 -3.11
CA GLU A 22 -5.44 -8.41 -3.27
C GLU A 22 -4.54 -8.50 -2.04
N GLU A 23 -5.10 -8.38 -0.84
CA GLU A 23 -4.35 -8.52 0.41
C GLU A 23 -3.76 -9.94 0.59
N LYS A 24 -4.52 -10.98 0.21
CA LYS A 24 -4.02 -12.37 0.19
C LYS A 24 -2.79 -12.50 -0.72
N GLY A 25 -2.81 -11.88 -1.90
CA GLY A 25 -1.67 -11.84 -2.81
C GLY A 25 -0.44 -11.17 -2.21
N ARG A 26 -0.62 -10.04 -1.51
CA ARG A 26 0.47 -9.38 -0.78
C ARG A 26 1.07 -10.27 0.28
N SER A 27 0.22 -10.91 1.08
CA SER A 27 0.66 -11.85 2.13
C SER A 27 1.55 -12.97 1.57
N LEU A 28 1.18 -13.56 0.42
CA LEU A 28 2.00 -14.57 -0.25
C LEU A 28 3.35 -14.04 -0.74
N ALA A 29 3.39 -12.78 -1.21
CA ALA A 29 4.64 -12.15 -1.63
C ALA A 29 5.66 -12.05 -0.45
N TYR A 30 5.18 -11.89 0.79
CA TYR A 30 6.02 -11.81 2.00
C TYR A 30 6.54 -13.14 2.50
N LYS A 31 5.84 -14.24 2.21
CA LYS A 31 6.19 -15.61 2.65
C LYS A 31 7.32 -16.21 1.81
N ARG A 32 8.40 -15.45 1.63
CA ARG A 32 9.54 -15.72 0.74
C ARG A 32 10.23 -17.05 1.02
N GLU A 33 10.44 -17.33 2.30
CA GLU A 33 11.20 -18.48 2.78
C GLU A 33 10.34 -19.72 3.03
N GLU A 34 9.02 -19.61 2.84
CA GLU A 34 8.09 -20.73 2.90
C GLU A 34 8.05 -21.46 1.55
N GLU A 35 7.80 -22.76 1.59
CA GLU A 35 7.61 -23.59 0.40
C GLU A 35 6.33 -23.20 -0.36
N VAL A 36 6.40 -23.25 -1.69
CA VAL A 36 5.22 -23.10 -2.55
C VAL A 36 4.29 -24.30 -2.31
N SER A 37 3.02 -24.05 -2.01
CA SER A 37 2.03 -25.10 -1.72
C SER A 37 0.82 -25.02 -2.63
N PHE A 38 0.11 -26.15 -2.81
CA PHE A 38 -1.16 -26.15 -3.53
C PHE A 38 -2.20 -25.32 -2.78
N GLU A 39 -2.25 -25.47 -1.46
CA GLU A 39 -3.26 -24.89 -0.58
C GLU A 39 -3.22 -23.35 -0.59
N GLU A 40 -2.03 -22.77 -0.74
CA GLU A 40 -1.86 -21.32 -0.74
C GLU A 40 -1.70 -20.74 -2.15
N ASP A 41 -0.69 -21.20 -2.91
CA ASP A 41 -0.28 -20.54 -4.16
C ASP A 41 -1.19 -20.92 -5.34
N SER A 42 -1.48 -22.21 -5.52
CA SER A 42 -2.38 -22.65 -6.60
C SER A 42 -3.82 -22.19 -6.36
N ASN A 43 -4.32 -22.31 -5.13
CA ASN A 43 -5.65 -21.80 -4.78
C ASN A 43 -5.75 -20.28 -4.96
N PHE A 44 -4.73 -19.52 -4.58
CA PHE A 44 -4.71 -18.07 -4.83
C PHE A 44 -4.73 -17.74 -6.32
N LEU A 45 -3.93 -18.44 -7.14
CA LEU A 45 -3.93 -18.26 -8.59
C LEU A 45 -5.31 -18.51 -9.19
N GLU A 46 -6.00 -19.57 -8.75
CA GLU A 46 -7.36 -19.90 -9.19
C GLU A 46 -8.37 -18.84 -8.75
N GLU A 47 -8.39 -18.47 -7.47
CA GLU A 47 -9.28 -17.42 -6.93
C GLU A 47 -9.10 -16.09 -7.67
N LEU A 48 -7.85 -15.68 -7.91
CA LEU A 48 -7.54 -14.45 -8.64
C LEU A 48 -7.97 -14.53 -10.11
N SER A 49 -7.76 -15.68 -10.76
CA SER A 49 -8.19 -15.90 -12.14
C SER A 49 -9.72 -15.86 -12.28
N LEU A 50 -10.46 -16.42 -11.32
CA LEU A 50 -11.92 -16.35 -11.27
C LEU A 50 -12.41 -14.91 -11.06
N ALA A 51 -11.83 -14.18 -10.12
CA ALA A 51 -12.18 -12.76 -9.90
C ALA A 51 -11.93 -11.91 -11.15
N LEU A 52 -10.81 -12.13 -11.85
CA LEU A 52 -10.50 -11.45 -13.10
C LEU A 52 -11.45 -11.85 -14.24
N TYR A 53 -11.90 -13.09 -14.29
CA TYR A 53 -12.92 -13.53 -15.23
C TYR A 53 -14.24 -12.77 -15.01
N ASP A 54 -14.70 -12.68 -13.77
CA ASP A 54 -15.94 -11.96 -13.43
C ASP A 54 -15.83 -10.47 -13.77
N ILE A 55 -14.72 -9.82 -13.41
CA ILE A 55 -14.45 -8.41 -13.77
C ILE A 55 -14.46 -8.23 -15.29
N ASN A 56 -13.80 -9.14 -16.01
CA ASN A 56 -13.68 -9.09 -17.46
C ASN A 56 -15.03 -9.21 -18.18
N ASP A 57 -15.91 -10.11 -17.72
CA ASP A 57 -17.26 -10.30 -18.25
C ASP A 57 -18.15 -9.08 -17.97
N VAL A 58 -18.16 -8.59 -16.73
CA VAL A 58 -18.89 -7.36 -16.37
C VAL A 58 -18.41 -6.19 -17.22
N ALA A 59 -17.09 -5.98 -17.31
CA ALA A 59 -16.53 -4.89 -18.08
C ALA A 59 -16.89 -4.95 -19.57
N PHE A 60 -16.95 -6.15 -20.15
CA PHE A 60 -17.43 -6.36 -21.51
C PHE A 60 -18.91 -5.95 -21.66
N ARG A 61 -19.79 -6.44 -20.78
CA ARG A 61 -21.22 -6.14 -20.79
C ARG A 61 -21.52 -4.67 -20.57
N SER A 62 -20.79 -4.03 -19.66
CA SER A 62 -20.90 -2.59 -19.35
C SER A 62 -20.15 -1.69 -20.34
N ARG A 63 -19.46 -2.25 -21.33
CA ARG A 63 -18.64 -1.52 -22.33
C ARG A 63 -17.49 -0.69 -21.71
N HIS A 64 -16.94 -1.15 -20.60
CA HIS A 64 -15.75 -0.56 -19.97
C HIS A 64 -14.50 -1.16 -20.64
N ALA A 65 -14.20 -0.71 -21.87
CA ALA A 65 -13.18 -1.30 -22.72
C ALA A 65 -11.80 -1.40 -22.06
N ASP A 66 -11.42 -0.39 -21.28
CA ASP A 66 -10.15 -0.33 -20.56
C ASP A 66 -10.06 -1.39 -19.45
N VAL A 67 -11.11 -1.50 -18.61
CA VAL A 67 -11.20 -2.52 -17.56
C VAL A 67 -11.21 -3.93 -18.18
N HIS A 68 -11.97 -4.12 -19.26
CA HIS A 68 -12.03 -5.39 -19.98
C HIS A 68 -10.64 -5.78 -20.50
N LYS A 69 -9.94 -4.87 -21.19
CA LYS A 69 -8.60 -5.16 -21.70
C LYS A 69 -7.62 -5.47 -20.56
N PHE A 70 -7.58 -4.63 -19.52
CA PHE A 70 -6.59 -4.77 -18.45
C PHE A 70 -6.80 -6.05 -17.63
N SER A 71 -8.03 -6.36 -17.25
CA SER A 71 -8.36 -7.62 -16.56
C SER A 71 -8.03 -8.87 -17.39
N GLY A 72 -8.25 -8.81 -18.72
CA GLY A 72 -7.92 -9.90 -19.63
C GLY A 72 -6.42 -10.20 -19.67
N GLU A 73 -5.58 -9.17 -19.79
CA GLU A 73 -4.12 -9.34 -19.85
C GLU A 73 -3.52 -9.84 -18.52
N ILE A 74 -4.06 -9.39 -17.37
CA ILE A 74 -3.67 -9.95 -16.07
C ILE A 74 -4.03 -11.44 -16.01
N ARG A 75 -5.25 -11.81 -16.41
CA ARG A 75 -5.71 -13.21 -16.41
C ARG A 75 -4.86 -14.09 -17.32
N ASP A 76 -4.54 -13.60 -18.52
CA ASP A 76 -3.68 -14.33 -19.46
C ASP A 76 -2.28 -14.56 -18.87
N THR A 77 -1.75 -13.57 -18.15
CA THR A 77 -0.47 -13.70 -17.43
C THR A 77 -0.54 -14.76 -16.33
N LEU A 78 -1.64 -14.86 -15.57
CA LEU A 78 -1.83 -15.91 -14.56
C LEU A 78 -1.90 -17.31 -15.20
N ASN A 79 -2.60 -17.44 -16.34
CA ASN A 79 -2.67 -18.69 -17.08
C ASN A 79 -1.28 -19.16 -17.57
N GLU A 80 -0.39 -18.22 -17.89
CA GLU A 80 1.00 -18.55 -18.23
C GLU A 80 1.82 -18.95 -17.00
N ALA A 81 1.59 -18.28 -15.87
CA ALA A 81 2.29 -18.52 -14.61
C ALA A 81 1.92 -19.86 -13.95
N ASP A 82 0.73 -20.39 -14.20
CA ASP A 82 0.23 -21.65 -13.63
C ASP A 82 1.23 -22.80 -13.76
N LYS A 83 1.89 -22.94 -14.92
CA LYS A 83 2.91 -23.98 -15.15
C LYS A 83 4.14 -23.82 -14.27
N ASP A 84 4.57 -22.58 -14.03
CA ASP A 84 5.73 -22.29 -13.20
C ASP A 84 5.41 -22.52 -11.72
N VAL A 85 4.22 -22.08 -11.27
CA VAL A 85 3.71 -22.33 -9.92
C VAL A 85 3.62 -23.84 -9.66
N TYR A 86 2.92 -24.58 -10.53
CA TYR A 86 2.76 -26.03 -10.40
C TYR A 86 4.12 -26.76 -10.33
N LYS A 87 5.06 -26.39 -11.20
CA LYS A 87 6.41 -26.96 -11.20
C LYS A 87 7.17 -26.68 -9.90
N CYS A 88 6.95 -25.53 -9.28
CA CYS A 88 7.58 -25.19 -8.00
C CYS A 88 6.94 -25.94 -6.82
N VAL A 89 5.61 -26.09 -6.82
CA VAL A 89 4.90 -26.92 -5.84
C VAL A 89 5.40 -28.37 -5.89
N MET A 90 5.47 -28.97 -7.08
CA MET A 90 5.94 -30.35 -7.26
C MET A 90 7.41 -30.58 -6.85
N LYS A 91 8.17 -29.51 -6.67
CA LYS A 91 9.59 -29.55 -6.27
C LYS A 91 9.81 -29.06 -4.83
N SER A 92 8.75 -28.74 -4.09
CA SER A 92 8.84 -28.15 -2.74
C SER A 92 9.83 -26.99 -2.69
N LYS A 93 9.83 -26.14 -3.71
CA LYS A 93 10.71 -24.97 -3.74
C LYS A 93 10.19 -23.92 -2.77
N LYS A 94 11.09 -23.13 -2.18
CA LYS A 94 10.71 -21.86 -1.56
C LYS A 94 10.23 -20.87 -2.61
N ARG A 95 9.34 -19.93 -2.22
CA ARG A 95 8.90 -18.84 -3.12
C ARG A 95 10.07 -17.99 -3.61
N SER A 96 11.11 -17.81 -2.79
CA SER A 96 12.35 -17.10 -3.16
C SER A 96 13.23 -17.86 -4.17
N ASP A 97 13.13 -19.19 -4.25
CA ASP A 97 13.93 -20.07 -5.12
C ASP A 97 13.17 -20.54 -6.39
N CYS A 98 11.89 -20.20 -6.49
CA CYS A 98 11.03 -20.49 -7.64
C CYS A 98 11.21 -19.41 -8.72
N VAL A 99 12.18 -19.61 -9.63
CA VAL A 99 12.43 -18.69 -10.76
C VAL A 99 11.29 -18.74 -11.78
N ILE A 100 10.78 -17.57 -12.15
CA ILE A 100 9.68 -17.39 -13.10
C ILE A 100 10.22 -17.33 -14.53
N GLY A 101 9.55 -18.04 -15.44
CA GLY A 101 9.94 -18.19 -16.82
C GLY A 101 9.80 -16.91 -17.64
N GLU A 102 10.62 -16.80 -18.68
CA GLU A 102 10.69 -15.63 -19.56
C GLU A 102 9.35 -15.31 -20.25
N LYS A 103 8.53 -16.33 -20.51
CA LYS A 103 7.19 -16.15 -21.10
C LYS A 103 6.29 -15.30 -20.19
N VAL A 104 6.23 -15.66 -18.90
CA VAL A 104 5.44 -14.95 -17.88
C VAL A 104 5.96 -13.54 -17.70
N LYS A 105 7.28 -13.34 -17.65
CA LYS A 105 7.90 -12.00 -17.59
C LYS A 105 7.45 -11.12 -18.76
N ASN A 106 7.49 -11.64 -19.98
CA ASN A 106 7.06 -10.91 -21.19
C ASN A 106 5.55 -10.62 -21.20
N SER A 107 4.72 -11.51 -20.65
CA SER A 107 3.29 -11.25 -20.49
C SER A 107 3.05 -10.14 -19.46
N LEU A 108 3.76 -10.17 -18.33
CA LEU A 108 3.65 -9.15 -17.29
C LEU A 108 4.15 -7.77 -17.75
N LEU A 109 5.15 -7.68 -18.63
CA LEU A 109 5.53 -6.41 -19.28
C LEU A 109 4.35 -5.78 -20.04
N LYS A 110 3.54 -6.58 -20.74
CA LYS A 110 2.36 -6.05 -21.46
C LYS A 110 1.29 -5.54 -20.49
N VAL A 111 1.12 -6.23 -19.36
CA VAL A 111 0.23 -5.78 -18.28
C VAL A 111 0.70 -4.43 -17.72
N ASP A 112 2.00 -4.27 -17.48
CA ASP A 112 2.61 -3.01 -17.02
C ASP A 112 2.37 -1.87 -18.01
N GLU A 113 2.65 -2.10 -19.29
CA GLU A 113 2.41 -1.14 -20.38
C GLU A 113 0.93 -0.74 -20.49
N THR A 114 0.02 -1.70 -20.34
CA THR A 114 -1.42 -1.43 -20.34
C THR A 114 -1.84 -0.63 -19.11
N SER A 115 -1.29 -0.92 -17.93
CA SER A 115 -1.52 -0.11 -16.72
C SER A 115 -1.05 1.32 -16.91
N GLU A 116 0.16 1.51 -17.44
CA GLU A 116 0.72 2.84 -17.70
C GLU A 116 -0.13 3.63 -18.72
N ARG A 117 -0.64 2.98 -19.75
CA ARG A 117 -1.49 3.62 -20.77
C ARG A 117 -2.89 3.98 -20.26
N ILE A 118 -3.51 3.13 -19.45
CA ILE A 118 -4.91 3.31 -19.00
C ILE A 118 -4.99 4.15 -17.72
N ILE A 119 -4.06 3.95 -16.79
CA ILE A 119 -4.06 4.52 -15.44
C ILE A 119 -3.02 5.64 -15.33
N GLY A 120 -2.08 5.74 -16.27
CA GLY A 120 -0.98 6.71 -16.22
C GLY A 120 0.15 6.30 -15.28
N LYS A 121 0.15 5.05 -14.80
CA LYS A 121 1.14 4.52 -13.85
C LYS A 121 1.46 3.07 -14.15
N LYS A 122 2.73 2.71 -13.96
CA LYS A 122 3.17 1.31 -13.93
C LYS A 122 2.55 0.56 -12.74
N CYS A 123 2.52 -0.76 -12.87
CA CYS A 123 2.02 -1.67 -11.84
C CYS A 123 3.01 -2.77 -11.44
N THR A 124 4.18 -2.81 -12.06
CA THR A 124 5.28 -3.69 -11.68
C THR A 124 6.41 -2.90 -11.01
N TRP A 125 7.03 -3.48 -9.99
CA TRP A 125 8.09 -2.87 -9.19
C TRP A 125 9.38 -3.69 -9.21
N LEU A 126 9.26 -5.02 -9.22
CA LEU A 126 10.40 -5.92 -9.10
C LEU A 126 10.84 -6.48 -10.45
N LEU A 127 9.97 -6.49 -11.45
CA LEU A 127 10.28 -6.94 -12.81
C LEU A 127 11.38 -6.07 -13.44
N GLY A 128 12.50 -6.71 -13.81
CA GLY A 128 13.69 -6.03 -14.35
C GLY A 128 14.56 -5.30 -13.32
N VAL A 129 14.12 -5.23 -12.06
CA VAL A 129 14.88 -4.65 -10.94
C VAL A 129 15.56 -5.73 -10.11
N LYS A 130 14.86 -6.85 -9.86
CA LYS A 130 15.33 -7.95 -9.03
C LYS A 130 15.58 -9.20 -9.87
N GLU A 131 16.82 -9.68 -9.87
CA GLU A 131 17.20 -10.95 -10.49
C GLU A 131 17.89 -11.89 -9.48
N PRO A 132 17.56 -13.20 -9.47
CA PRO A 132 16.54 -13.84 -10.31
C PRO A 132 15.12 -13.40 -9.93
N TYR A 133 14.30 -13.10 -10.93
CA TYR A 133 12.89 -12.80 -10.72
C TYR A 133 12.13 -14.08 -10.33
N ASN A 134 11.71 -14.15 -9.07
CA ASN A 134 11.15 -15.33 -8.43
C ASN A 134 9.65 -15.20 -8.12
N LEU A 135 9.02 -16.27 -7.64
CA LEU A 135 7.57 -16.33 -7.42
C LEU A 135 7.08 -15.30 -6.40
N SER A 136 7.84 -15.04 -5.33
CA SER A 136 7.51 -13.95 -4.39
C SER A 136 7.49 -12.58 -5.10
N SER A 137 8.45 -12.34 -6.00
CA SER A 137 8.51 -11.08 -6.76
C SER A 137 7.35 -10.98 -7.77
N PHE A 138 6.97 -12.11 -8.38
CA PHE A 138 5.79 -12.21 -9.24
C PHE A 138 4.50 -11.93 -8.47
N TRP A 139 4.32 -12.53 -7.27
CA TRP A 139 3.15 -12.26 -6.44
C TRP A 139 3.04 -10.79 -6.06
N ASN A 140 4.16 -10.12 -5.76
CA ASN A 140 4.17 -8.69 -5.49
C ASN A 140 3.65 -7.88 -6.70
N ASP A 141 4.25 -8.09 -7.87
CA ASP A 141 3.94 -7.31 -9.07
C ASP A 141 2.53 -7.60 -9.61
N ILE A 142 2.12 -8.87 -9.73
CA ILE A 142 0.78 -9.21 -10.26
C ILE A 142 -0.33 -8.72 -9.33
N THR A 143 -0.10 -8.77 -8.02
CA THR A 143 -1.03 -8.24 -7.02
C THR A 143 -1.09 -6.71 -7.09
N SER A 144 0.03 -6.04 -7.35
CA SER A 144 0.03 -4.59 -7.58
C SER A 144 -0.71 -4.21 -8.87
N CYS A 145 -0.57 -4.98 -9.94
CA CYS A 145 -1.38 -4.83 -11.17
C CYS A 145 -2.87 -5.08 -10.92
N PHE A 146 -3.21 -6.09 -10.13
CA PHE A 146 -4.60 -6.32 -9.71
C PHE A 146 -5.14 -5.17 -8.87
N HIS A 147 -4.37 -4.62 -7.94
CA HIS A 147 -4.75 -3.43 -7.17
C HIS A 147 -5.08 -2.24 -8.08
N ARG A 148 -4.23 -1.98 -9.09
CA ARG A 148 -4.48 -0.94 -10.10
C ARG A 148 -5.79 -1.17 -10.88
N LEU A 149 -6.07 -2.42 -11.23
CA LEU A 149 -7.34 -2.78 -11.85
C LEU A 149 -8.52 -2.47 -10.91
N ILE A 150 -8.41 -2.82 -9.62
CA ILE A 150 -9.47 -2.51 -8.65
C ILE A 150 -9.68 -0.99 -8.53
N GLU A 151 -8.59 -0.19 -8.47
CA GLU A 151 -8.71 1.28 -8.45
C GLU A 151 -9.51 1.78 -9.67
N LYS A 152 -9.21 1.27 -10.87
CA LYS A 152 -9.93 1.62 -12.10
C LYS A 152 -11.39 1.18 -12.05
N VAL A 153 -11.68 -0.02 -11.54
CA VAL A 153 -13.05 -0.50 -11.34
C VAL A 153 -13.82 0.38 -10.34
N SER A 154 -13.19 0.79 -9.25
CA SER A 154 -13.77 1.70 -8.25
C SER A 154 -14.08 3.09 -8.83
N GLU A 155 -13.24 3.59 -9.73
CA GLU A 155 -13.51 4.84 -10.47
C GLU A 155 -14.77 4.74 -11.33
N GLU A 156 -14.91 3.64 -12.09
CA GLU A 156 -16.09 3.42 -12.94
C GLU A 156 -17.39 3.24 -12.14
N THR A 157 -17.29 2.77 -10.88
CA THR A 157 -18.45 2.62 -9.97
C THR A 157 -18.79 3.89 -9.18
N LYS A 158 -17.99 4.95 -9.30
CA LYS A 158 -18.12 6.19 -8.49
C LYS A 158 -18.21 5.90 -6.99
N GLU A 159 -17.39 4.98 -6.50
CA GLU A 159 -17.46 4.49 -5.11
C GLU A 159 -17.19 5.59 -4.06
N ILE A 160 -16.53 6.68 -4.45
CA ILE A 160 -16.26 7.82 -3.58
C ILE A 160 -17.58 8.49 -3.20
N ALA A 161 -18.00 8.27 -1.95
CA ALA A 161 -19.20 8.89 -1.39
C ALA A 161 -18.93 10.29 -0.81
N GLY A 162 -17.67 10.59 -0.47
CA GLY A 162 -17.26 11.88 0.03
C GLY A 162 -15.74 12.04 0.12
N GLY A 163 -15.31 13.25 0.47
CA GLY A 163 -13.91 13.58 0.69
C GLY A 163 -13.72 14.96 1.28
N GLU A 164 -12.58 15.18 1.94
CA GLU A 164 -12.16 16.45 2.51
C GLU A 164 -10.63 16.54 2.46
N GLY A 165 -10.10 17.63 1.90
CA GLY A 165 -8.66 17.80 1.70
C GLY A 165 -8.09 16.65 0.86
N ARG A 166 -7.11 15.93 1.41
CA ARG A 166 -6.48 14.77 0.77
C ARG A 166 -7.12 13.43 1.14
N CYS A 167 -8.22 13.44 1.89
CA CYS A 167 -8.93 12.24 2.33
C CYS A 167 -10.15 11.99 1.45
N GLY A 168 -10.20 10.84 0.79
CA GLY A 168 -11.38 10.32 0.10
C GLY A 168 -11.91 9.07 0.79
N TRP A 169 -13.23 8.88 0.79
CA TRP A 169 -13.83 7.72 1.45
C TRP A 169 -15.09 7.20 0.74
N THR A 170 -15.34 5.91 0.92
CA THR A 170 -16.51 5.22 0.39
C THR A 170 -17.73 5.40 1.31
N ALA A 171 -18.92 5.01 0.86
CA ALA A 171 -20.14 5.07 1.68
C ALA A 171 -20.10 4.14 2.91
N THR A 172 -19.22 3.14 2.88
CA THR A 172 -19.03 2.14 3.96
C THR A 172 -17.90 2.51 4.91
N ALA A 173 -17.18 3.60 4.67
CA ALA A 173 -16.03 4.00 5.47
C ALA A 173 -16.37 4.25 6.94
N ASP A 174 -15.53 3.73 7.82
CA ASP A 174 -15.66 3.92 9.25
C ASP A 174 -15.41 5.38 9.67
N LYS A 175 -16.24 5.87 10.58
CA LYS A 175 -16.20 7.28 11.01
C LYS A 175 -14.93 7.62 11.78
N SER A 176 -14.39 6.69 12.57
CA SER A 176 -13.16 6.92 13.32
C SER A 176 -11.97 7.06 12.38
N LEU A 177 -11.90 6.26 11.30
CA LEU A 177 -10.88 6.38 10.26
C LEU A 177 -11.03 7.68 9.44
N ILE A 178 -12.26 8.09 9.12
CA ILE A 178 -12.49 9.39 8.47
C ILE A 178 -11.95 10.53 9.35
N ASN A 179 -12.25 10.52 10.65
CA ASN A 179 -11.78 11.55 11.58
C ASN A 179 -10.25 11.51 11.74
N ALA A 180 -9.66 10.33 11.87
CA ALA A 180 -8.21 10.16 11.92
C ALA A 180 -7.52 10.71 10.67
N CYS A 181 -8.09 10.46 9.48
CA CYS A 181 -7.56 11.03 8.23
C CYS A 181 -7.63 12.56 8.21
N LYS A 182 -8.69 13.17 8.78
CA LYS A 182 -8.77 14.63 8.91
C LYS A 182 -7.69 15.20 9.83
N GLU A 183 -7.37 14.53 10.93
CA GLU A 183 -6.26 14.94 11.80
C GLU A 183 -4.91 14.80 11.08
N TRP A 184 -4.70 13.71 10.32
CA TRP A 184 -3.52 13.56 9.44
C TRP A 184 -3.42 14.69 8.40
N ASN A 185 -4.52 15.07 7.76
CA ASN A 185 -4.56 16.22 6.85
C ASN A 185 -4.11 17.51 7.54
N LYS A 186 -4.62 17.79 8.76
CA LYS A 186 -4.21 18.98 9.52
C LYS A 186 -2.72 18.93 9.82
N LYS A 187 -2.19 17.78 10.21
CA LYS A 187 -0.77 17.58 10.52
C LYS A 187 0.12 17.79 9.30
N ILE A 188 -0.29 17.28 8.15
CA ILE A 188 0.37 17.52 6.87
C ILE A 188 0.47 19.01 6.57
N GLU A 189 -0.62 19.77 6.74
CA GLU A 189 -0.60 21.21 6.51
C GLU A 189 0.26 21.96 7.54
N GLU A 190 0.29 21.51 8.79
CA GLU A 190 1.18 22.07 9.81
C GLU A 190 2.65 21.87 9.44
N MET A 191 3.04 20.64 9.08
CA MET A 191 4.41 20.30 8.67
C MET A 191 4.82 21.05 7.40
N ARG A 192 3.90 21.17 6.42
CA ARG A 192 4.13 21.97 5.21
C ARG A 192 4.40 23.43 5.54
N LYS A 193 3.59 24.05 6.40
CA LYS A 193 3.77 25.46 6.83
C LYS A 193 5.10 25.69 7.53
N LYS A 194 5.61 24.68 8.25
CA LYS A 194 6.93 24.70 8.88
C LYS A 194 8.09 24.45 7.90
N GLY A 195 7.81 24.20 6.62
CA GLY A 195 8.83 23.95 5.60
C GLY A 195 9.45 22.55 5.68
N LEU A 196 8.79 21.59 6.36
CA LEU A 196 9.34 20.26 6.63
C LEU A 196 9.15 19.25 5.49
N TYR A 197 8.48 19.65 4.41
CA TYR A 197 8.23 18.83 3.23
C TYR A 197 8.85 19.45 2.00
N THR A 198 9.32 18.59 1.11
CA THR A 198 9.56 18.97 -0.29
C THR A 198 8.22 19.05 -1.03
N GLU A 199 8.13 19.93 -2.02
CA GLU A 199 6.89 20.04 -2.82
C GLU A 199 6.63 18.76 -3.64
N SER A 200 7.69 18.02 -4.00
CA SER A 200 7.58 16.73 -4.70
C SER A 200 6.93 15.64 -3.84
N ASP A 201 7.27 15.55 -2.55
CA ASP A 201 6.67 14.56 -1.65
C ASP A 201 5.29 14.99 -1.15
N TYR A 202 5.07 16.29 -0.99
CA TYR A 202 3.81 16.82 -0.49
C TYR A 202 2.66 16.69 -1.50
N LYS A 203 2.90 16.91 -2.79
CA LYS A 203 1.87 16.81 -3.84
C LYS A 203 1.13 15.46 -3.87
N PRO A 204 1.80 14.29 -3.90
CA PRO A 204 1.15 12.99 -4.07
C PRO A 204 0.44 12.45 -2.83
N LEU A 205 0.55 13.12 -1.67
CA LEU A 205 -0.10 12.67 -0.44
C LEU A 205 -1.61 12.53 -0.61
N ALA A 206 -2.14 11.37 -0.24
CA ALA A 206 -3.56 11.05 -0.34
C ALA A 206 -3.93 9.98 0.69
N GLY A 207 -5.13 10.08 1.26
CA GLY A 207 -5.73 9.06 2.13
C GLY A 207 -6.99 8.50 1.48
N LYS A 208 -7.14 7.18 1.47
CA LYS A 208 -8.33 6.47 1.00
C LYS A 208 -8.88 5.61 2.13
N ILE A 209 -10.14 5.80 2.51
CA ILE A 209 -10.80 5.03 3.58
C ILE A 209 -11.94 4.19 3.02
N ARG A 210 -12.02 2.94 3.47
CA ARG A 210 -13.03 1.97 3.04
C ARG A 210 -13.31 0.95 4.13
N GLY A 211 -14.55 0.86 4.59
CA GLY A 211 -14.88 0.00 5.73
C GLY A 211 -14.02 0.35 6.94
N LEU A 212 -13.42 -0.67 7.56
CA LEU A 212 -12.50 -0.57 8.70
C LEU A 212 -11.02 -0.48 8.27
N ARG A 213 -10.75 -0.11 7.02
CA ARG A 213 -9.39 0.00 6.47
C ARG A 213 -9.12 1.38 5.88
N ALA A 214 -7.87 1.81 5.94
CA ALA A 214 -7.40 3.01 5.26
C ALA A 214 -6.02 2.80 4.64
N GLU A 215 -5.78 3.46 3.52
CA GLU A 215 -4.49 3.52 2.84
C GLU A 215 -4.05 4.97 2.72
N PHE A 216 -2.80 5.25 3.08
CA PHE A 216 -2.19 6.58 3.00
C PHE A 216 -0.98 6.54 2.09
N VAL A 217 -0.92 7.41 1.09
CA VAL A 217 0.30 7.72 0.35
C VAL A 217 1.07 8.76 1.14
N VAL A 218 2.28 8.42 1.55
CA VAL A 218 3.08 9.18 2.53
C VAL A 218 4.39 9.73 1.95
N GLY A 219 4.61 9.58 0.64
CA GLY A 219 5.76 10.15 -0.08
C GLY A 219 5.57 10.11 -1.59
N SER A 220 6.57 10.59 -2.34
CA SER A 220 6.55 10.57 -3.80
C SER A 220 7.06 9.27 -4.42
N SER A 221 7.91 8.56 -3.69
CA SER A 221 8.47 7.29 -4.15
C SER A 221 7.38 6.23 -4.28
N PRO A 222 7.35 5.49 -5.40
CA PRO A 222 6.41 4.40 -5.55
C PRO A 222 6.58 3.36 -4.44
N GLY A 223 5.46 2.91 -3.86
CA GLY A 223 5.46 2.02 -2.70
C GLY A 223 5.43 2.71 -1.35
N HIS A 224 5.66 4.03 -1.25
CA HIS A 224 5.60 4.78 0.01
C HIS A 224 4.16 4.94 0.48
N ARG A 225 3.67 3.91 1.13
CA ARG A 225 2.29 3.78 1.57
C ARG A 225 2.22 3.28 2.99
N THR A 226 1.13 3.61 3.65
CA THR A 226 0.76 3.02 4.92
C THR A 226 -0.61 2.39 4.82
N HIS A 227 -0.74 1.16 5.29
CA HIS A 227 -2.01 0.49 5.47
C HIS A 227 -2.40 0.55 6.95
N VAL A 228 -3.66 0.85 7.21
CA VAL A 228 -4.26 0.89 8.53
C VAL A 228 -5.46 -0.04 8.51
N ASP A 229 -5.46 -1.06 9.35
CA ASP A 229 -6.54 -2.02 9.48
C ASP A 229 -7.03 -2.04 10.93
N LEU A 230 -8.18 -1.42 11.16
CA LEU A 230 -8.77 -1.31 12.49
C LEU A 230 -9.40 -2.64 12.96
N GLU A 231 -9.81 -3.50 12.03
CA GLU A 231 -10.36 -4.82 12.34
C GLU A 231 -9.26 -5.76 12.87
N LYS A 232 -8.10 -5.76 12.22
CA LYS A 232 -6.93 -6.54 12.65
C LYS A 232 -6.13 -5.87 13.76
N GLY A 233 -6.33 -4.57 13.97
CA GLY A 233 -5.57 -3.78 14.92
C GLY A 233 -4.11 -3.58 14.48
N GLU A 234 -3.90 -3.35 13.18
CA GLU A 234 -2.58 -3.28 12.54
C GLU A 234 -2.34 -1.95 11.80
N VAL A 235 -1.07 -1.52 11.79
CA VAL A 235 -0.54 -0.46 10.91
C VAL A 235 0.69 -1.01 10.21
N ARG A 236 0.76 -0.90 8.89
CA ARG A 236 1.93 -1.32 8.09
C ARG A 236 2.42 -0.16 7.25
N TYR A 237 3.62 0.33 7.56
CA TYR A 237 4.32 1.37 6.81
C TYR A 237 5.30 0.72 5.84
N TYR A 238 5.35 1.17 4.59
CA TYR A 238 6.23 0.64 3.55
C TYR A 238 7.21 1.71 3.07
N ASP A 239 8.50 1.42 3.17
CA ASP A 239 9.60 2.24 2.67
C ASP A 239 10.87 1.39 2.52
N SER A 240 11.67 1.69 1.50
CA SER A 240 12.96 1.05 1.27
C SER A 240 14.10 1.68 2.08
N ASP A 241 13.91 2.89 2.63
CA ASP A 241 14.91 3.59 3.42
C ASP A 241 14.86 3.13 4.88
N ARG A 242 15.88 2.35 5.26
CA ARG A 242 16.00 1.81 6.62
C ARG A 242 16.00 2.90 7.70
N SER A 243 16.60 4.07 7.43
CA SER A 243 16.67 5.14 8.42
C SER A 243 15.29 5.76 8.69
N VAL A 244 14.46 5.84 7.64
CA VAL A 244 13.05 6.26 7.76
C VAL A 244 12.23 5.21 8.47
N ASN A 245 12.45 3.92 8.19
CA ASN A 245 11.77 2.82 8.89
C ASN A 245 12.08 2.81 10.40
N GLU A 246 13.35 3.04 10.79
CA GLU A 246 13.75 3.17 12.19
C GLU A 246 13.02 4.35 12.88
N LEU A 247 12.97 5.52 12.24
CA LEU A 247 12.19 6.67 12.74
C LEU A 247 10.70 6.36 12.86
N MET A 248 10.10 5.74 11.84
CA MET A 248 8.67 5.45 11.81
C MET A 248 8.27 4.43 12.86
N LYS A 249 9.09 3.41 13.10
CA LYS A 249 8.89 2.48 14.22
C LYS A 249 8.83 3.25 15.54
N ASP A 250 9.80 4.10 15.78
CA ASP A 250 9.92 4.84 17.03
C ASP A 250 8.73 5.77 17.31
N VAL A 251 8.31 6.55 16.32
CA VAL A 251 7.19 7.50 16.50
C VAL A 251 5.83 6.81 16.56
N LEU A 252 5.69 5.62 15.97
CA LEU A 252 4.46 4.81 16.09
C LEU A 252 4.39 4.07 17.44
N GLU A 253 5.52 3.61 17.99
CA GLU A 253 5.53 3.00 19.33
C GLU A 253 5.12 3.99 20.44
N GLU A 254 5.38 5.30 20.26
CA GLU A 254 4.90 6.35 21.17
C GLU A 254 3.37 6.44 21.25
N THR A 255 2.64 5.90 20.26
CA THR A 255 1.17 5.86 20.28
C THR A 255 0.63 4.61 20.97
N GLY A 256 1.51 3.83 21.62
CA GLY A 256 1.17 2.59 22.32
C GLY A 256 1.11 1.35 21.41
N LEU A 257 1.54 1.47 20.15
CA LEU A 257 1.69 0.33 19.25
C LEU A 257 2.94 -0.49 19.60
N LYS A 258 2.93 -1.77 19.20
CA LYS A 258 4.11 -2.64 19.26
C LYS A 258 4.58 -2.87 17.83
N CYS A 259 5.79 -2.42 17.50
CA CYS A 259 6.26 -2.38 16.13
C CYS A 259 7.50 -3.25 15.92
N LYS A 260 7.62 -3.83 14.72
CA LYS A 260 8.76 -4.60 14.25
C LYS A 260 9.27 -4.00 12.94
N LEU A 261 10.59 -3.90 12.82
CA LEU A 261 11.24 -3.58 11.55
C LEU A 261 11.20 -4.80 10.64
N GLU A 262 10.79 -4.59 9.41
CA GLU A 262 10.86 -5.56 8.33
C GLU A 262 11.83 -5.06 7.26
N ASP A 263 12.15 -5.91 6.27
CA ASP A 263 13.10 -5.57 5.20
C ASP A 263 12.61 -4.38 4.34
N ASP A 264 11.30 -4.15 4.29
CA ASP A 264 10.64 -3.16 3.43
C ASP A 264 9.67 -2.23 4.18
N GLY A 265 9.83 -2.10 5.50
CA GLY A 265 8.95 -1.24 6.27
C GLY A 265 8.90 -1.49 7.77
N VAL A 266 7.75 -1.15 8.34
CA VAL A 266 7.41 -1.34 9.76
C VAL A 266 6.04 -1.98 9.87
N GLU A 267 5.95 -3.11 10.57
CA GLU A 267 4.68 -3.72 10.98
C GLU A 267 4.40 -3.41 12.45
N CYS A 268 3.25 -2.79 12.73
CA CYS A 268 2.81 -2.42 14.06
C CYS A 268 1.47 -3.10 14.41
N ARG A 269 1.33 -3.53 15.66
CA ARG A 269 0.11 -4.14 16.21
C ARG A 269 -0.38 -3.44 17.47
N GLY A 270 -1.64 -3.67 17.82
CA GLY A 270 -2.28 -3.05 18.98
C GLY A 270 -2.98 -1.74 18.64
N LEU A 271 -3.34 -1.53 17.38
CA LEU A 271 -4.17 -0.41 16.96
C LEU A 271 -5.59 -0.61 17.49
N THR A 272 -6.14 0.43 18.10
CA THR A 272 -7.50 0.48 18.62
C THR A 272 -8.10 1.84 18.29
N GLU A 273 -9.42 2.00 18.44
CA GLU A 273 -10.05 3.31 18.26
C GLU A 273 -9.43 4.40 19.16
N SER A 274 -8.94 4.06 20.34
CA SER A 274 -8.37 5.02 21.29
C SER A 274 -7.00 5.58 20.88
N ASN A 275 -6.20 4.83 20.13
CA ASN A 275 -4.89 5.29 19.65
C ASN A 275 -4.85 5.57 18.14
N LEU A 276 -5.92 5.25 17.40
CA LEU A 276 -6.03 5.39 15.96
C LEU A 276 -5.65 6.79 15.45
N SER A 277 -6.24 7.84 16.02
CA SER A 277 -6.00 9.20 15.56
C SER A 277 -4.54 9.61 15.74
N SER A 278 -3.92 9.24 16.86
CA SER A 278 -2.51 9.52 17.14
C SER A 278 -1.59 8.75 16.18
N ALA A 279 -1.86 7.44 15.98
CA ALA A 279 -1.09 6.61 15.06
C ALA A 279 -1.14 7.13 13.62
N VAL A 280 -2.34 7.48 13.13
CA VAL A 280 -2.56 8.03 11.78
C VAL A 280 -1.94 9.42 11.63
N GLU A 281 -2.00 10.28 12.65
CA GLU A 281 -1.32 11.58 12.65
C GLU A 281 0.20 11.43 12.49
N ARG A 282 0.82 10.45 13.15
CA ARG A 282 2.27 10.18 13.06
C ARG A 282 2.73 9.80 11.66
N LEU A 283 1.84 9.30 10.79
CA LEU A 283 2.17 8.97 9.40
C LEU A 283 2.60 10.18 8.57
N ALA A 284 2.21 11.39 8.98
CA ALA A 284 2.68 12.62 8.35
C ALA A 284 4.20 12.79 8.45
N ILE A 285 4.82 12.25 9.51
CA ILE A 285 6.26 12.39 9.75
C ILE A 285 7.09 11.70 8.66
N ALA A 286 6.60 10.61 8.07
CA ALA A 286 7.31 9.88 7.03
C ALA A 286 7.66 10.74 5.80
N THR A 287 6.78 11.68 5.43
CA THR A 287 6.93 12.49 4.22
C THR A 287 8.19 13.34 4.29
N SER A 288 9.10 13.20 3.31
CA SER A 288 10.42 13.87 3.26
C SER A 288 11.34 13.58 4.45
N ALA A 289 11.09 12.52 5.22
CA ALA A 289 11.92 12.17 6.38
C ALA A 289 13.37 11.87 5.97
N ASP A 290 13.57 11.20 4.85
CA ASP A 290 14.88 10.94 4.22
C ASP A 290 15.69 12.24 4.04
N TYR A 291 15.08 13.29 3.48
CA TYR A 291 15.72 14.58 3.30
C TYR A 291 16.03 15.28 4.63
N ARG A 292 15.10 15.22 5.59
CA ARG A 292 15.27 15.84 6.92
C ARG A 292 16.36 15.15 7.72
N LEU A 293 16.40 13.82 7.71
CA LEU A 293 17.43 13.03 8.36
C LEU A 293 18.81 13.29 7.73
N ALA A 294 18.88 13.39 6.40
CA ALA A 294 20.14 13.62 5.70
C ALA A 294 20.65 15.08 5.80
N ASN A 295 19.76 16.06 5.89
CA ASN A 295 20.10 17.49 5.86
C ASN A 295 19.29 18.31 6.89
N PRO A 296 19.42 18.03 8.19
CA PRO A 296 18.54 18.61 9.20
C PRO A 296 18.64 20.16 9.28
N ASP A 297 19.79 20.73 8.94
CA ASP A 297 20.04 22.18 8.86
C ASP A 297 19.22 22.91 7.78
N LYS A 298 18.76 22.21 6.75
CA LYS A 298 17.91 22.79 5.71
C LYS A 298 16.44 22.87 6.10
N PHE A 299 16.00 22.01 7.01
CA PHE A 299 14.59 21.86 7.36
C PHE A 299 14.28 22.41 8.75
N TRP A 300 15.26 22.44 9.65
CA TRP A 300 15.05 22.82 11.04
C TRP A 300 15.79 24.11 11.39
N PRO A 301 15.18 25.02 12.17
CA PRO A 301 15.85 26.21 12.67
C PRO A 301 17.09 25.88 13.50
N GLU A 302 18.16 26.64 13.34
CA GLU A 302 19.44 26.47 14.05
C GLU A 302 19.28 26.42 15.58
N GLN A 303 18.32 27.19 16.11
CA GLN A 303 17.97 27.23 17.53
C GLN A 303 17.50 25.87 18.07
N LEU A 304 16.71 25.12 17.28
CA LEU A 304 16.25 23.78 17.65
C LEU A 304 17.38 22.77 17.51
N LEU A 305 18.17 22.88 16.44
CA LEU A 305 19.33 22.01 16.23
C LEU A 305 20.35 22.11 17.38
N GLY A 306 20.59 23.31 17.90
CA GLY A 306 21.46 23.52 19.06
C GLY A 306 21.00 22.77 20.31
N LYS A 307 19.69 22.60 20.52
CA LYS A 307 19.12 21.87 21.66
C LYS A 307 19.22 20.35 21.51
N CYS A 308 19.13 19.84 20.29
CA CYS A 308 19.01 18.41 20.01
C CYS A 308 20.34 17.69 19.67
N ARG A 309 21.50 18.29 19.95
CA ARG A 309 22.85 17.72 19.69
C ARG A 309 23.24 16.58 20.65
N VAL A 310 22.42 15.54 20.76
CA VAL A 310 22.62 14.46 21.76
C VAL A 310 23.01 13.13 21.09
N ASP A 311 22.43 12.80 19.93
CA ASP A 311 22.78 11.64 19.08
C ASP A 311 22.16 11.83 17.67
N PRO A 312 22.90 11.71 16.54
CA PRO A 312 22.34 11.81 15.19
C PRO A 312 21.07 10.99 14.94
N LYS A 313 20.92 9.83 15.57
CA LYS A 313 19.72 8.98 15.43
C LYS A 313 18.49 9.54 16.13
N GLU A 314 18.70 10.31 17.20
CA GLU A 314 17.64 10.91 18.01
C GLU A 314 17.37 12.38 17.66
N VAL A 315 18.20 12.99 16.81
CA VAL A 315 18.08 14.41 16.43
C VAL A 315 16.68 14.69 15.89
N GLU A 316 16.21 13.94 14.90
CA GLU A 316 14.88 14.17 14.29
C GLU A 316 13.75 14.01 15.31
N LYS A 317 13.81 12.98 16.15
CA LYS A 317 12.81 12.74 17.20
C LYS A 317 12.78 13.87 18.24
N CYS A 318 13.95 14.35 18.66
CA CYS A 318 14.08 15.51 19.54
C CYS A 318 13.50 16.77 18.88
N LEU A 319 13.81 17.02 17.60
CA LEU A 319 13.32 18.18 16.85
C LEU A 319 11.80 18.15 16.70
N LEU A 320 11.23 16.98 16.45
CA LEU A 320 9.78 16.77 16.40
C LEU A 320 9.12 17.09 17.77
N ARG A 321 9.72 16.68 18.89
CA ARG A 321 9.22 17.00 20.24
C ARG A 321 9.34 18.49 20.57
N GLU A 322 10.51 19.07 20.37
CA GLU A 322 10.77 20.48 20.67
C GLU A 322 9.94 21.44 19.79
N SER A 323 9.53 21.00 18.61
CA SER A 323 8.64 21.75 17.72
C SER A 323 7.14 21.52 17.97
N GLY A 324 6.79 20.69 18.98
CA GLY A 324 5.43 20.32 19.34
C GLY A 324 4.70 19.48 18.29
N LEU A 325 5.44 18.84 17.37
CA LEU A 325 4.85 17.95 16.36
C LEU A 325 4.55 16.58 16.94
N ILE A 326 5.32 16.14 17.92
CA ILE A 326 5.06 14.95 18.73
C ILE A 326 5.09 15.31 20.22
N GLY A 327 4.41 14.49 21.04
CA GLY A 327 4.09 14.79 22.45
C GLY A 327 4.93 14.00 23.43
#